data_AF-A0A5P0ZPC2-F1
#
_entry.id   AF-A0A5P0ZPC2-F1
#
_cell.length_a   1.000
_cell.length_b   1.000
_cell.length_c   1.000
_cell.angle_alpha   90.00
_cell.angle_beta   90.00
_cell.angle_gamma   90.00
#
_symmetry.space_group_name_H-M   'P 1'
#
loop_
_entity.id
_entity.type
_entity.pdbx_description
1 polymer ?
#
loop_
_entity_poly.entity_id
_entity_poly.type
_entity_poly.pdbx_seq_one_letter_code
_entity_poly.pdbx_strand_id
1 'polypeptide(L)'
;MFINVVQKAQSLFKDYQFRQNSDQIKNLVLGNPIFSWHVKYLNHKRKKVVVFTNDATTLSIVLYDVNAKNRSQIQKRFQEKLNKVWQSLGLSQSNLEQYLKIAKDWEVGPTVSRSQRGRLNEVSLVVETYLEDNEIDEDFLSSKATGLIRNVMSGKTIFSENTADILRAENLKWKKIAITEPDVNLSEINQIHDELIQIEHLAESDSFFDDLDQSDNAVEKIRRLNNQLIDSFIQSVKGDYAEKTVKSYENSLKLYLNEYLAFRFITVFNYESDNVSDLYLHGSSMQEVKRVQKSMVKFYQFLANTGVIDLKFAKTMKQGMKDNIELLNLW
;
A
#
# COMPACT_ATOMS: atom_id res chain seq x y z
N MET A 1 13.56 0.44 -12.41
CA MET A 1 14.00 0.79 -11.05
C MET A 1 12.83 1.44 -10.36
N PHE A 2 12.49 1.04 -9.14
CA PHE A 2 11.34 1.62 -8.45
C PHE A 2 11.73 2.90 -7.71
N ILE A 3 11.09 4.01 -8.06
CA ILE A 3 11.25 5.31 -7.41
C ILE A 3 9.96 5.66 -6.68
N ASN A 4 9.96 5.49 -5.35
CA ASN A 4 8.80 5.64 -4.48
C ASN A 4 8.79 7.02 -3.82
N VAL A 5 8.02 7.93 -4.39
CA VAL A 5 8.05 9.36 -4.09
C VAL A 5 6.96 9.73 -3.08
N VAL A 6 7.32 10.46 -2.02
CA VAL A 6 6.35 11.01 -1.08
C VAL A 6 5.44 12.02 -1.79
N GLN A 7 4.17 12.11 -1.38
CA GLN A 7 3.15 12.92 -2.06
C GLN A 7 3.62 14.35 -2.39
N LYS A 8 4.27 15.04 -1.43
CA LYS A 8 4.78 16.41 -1.62
C LYS A 8 5.80 16.50 -2.78
N ALA A 9 6.61 15.48 -2.97
CA ALA A 9 7.70 15.45 -3.95
C ALA A 9 7.26 15.03 -5.37
N GLN A 10 6.06 14.50 -5.56
CA GLN A 10 5.60 13.98 -6.86
C GLN A 10 5.66 15.00 -8.01
N SER A 11 5.42 16.28 -7.71
CA SER A 11 5.51 17.37 -8.71
C SER A 11 6.90 17.53 -9.35
N LEU A 12 7.97 17.05 -8.69
CA LEU A 12 9.33 17.04 -9.25
C LEU A 12 9.55 15.90 -10.24
N PHE A 13 8.71 14.87 -10.23
CA PHE A 13 8.85 13.66 -11.04
C PHE A 13 7.77 13.53 -12.12
N LYS A 14 7.02 14.60 -12.39
CA LYS A 14 5.90 14.57 -13.35
C LYS A 14 6.32 14.31 -14.81
N ASP A 15 7.61 14.47 -15.12
CA ASP A 15 8.17 14.23 -16.45
C ASP A 15 8.53 12.73 -16.67
N TYR A 16 8.33 11.87 -15.66
CA TYR A 16 8.60 10.44 -15.70
C TYR A 16 7.30 9.62 -15.69
N GLN A 17 7.36 8.38 -16.20
CA GLN A 17 6.20 7.48 -16.19
C GLN A 17 5.76 7.16 -14.76
N PHE A 18 4.51 7.48 -14.45
CA PHE A 18 3.92 7.22 -13.15
C PHE A 18 3.16 5.88 -13.17
N ARG A 19 3.59 4.95 -12.32
CA ARG A 19 2.93 3.64 -12.15
C ARG A 19 1.54 3.81 -11.57
N GLN A 20 0.63 2.95 -12.01
CA GLN A 20 -0.63 2.75 -11.31
C GLN A 20 -0.38 2.09 -9.95
N ASN A 21 -1.11 2.53 -8.94
CA ASN A 21 -0.99 2.01 -7.59
C ASN A 21 -1.93 0.80 -7.45
N SER A 22 -1.37 -0.39 -7.55
CA SER A 22 -2.06 -1.65 -7.23
C SER A 22 -1.30 -2.38 -6.12
N ASP A 23 -2.03 -3.21 -5.37
CA ASP A 23 -1.43 -4.06 -4.33
C ASP A 23 -0.38 -5.03 -4.95
N GLN A 24 -0.54 -5.41 -6.22
CA GLN A 24 0.43 -6.19 -6.99
C GLN A 24 1.76 -5.44 -7.20
N ILE A 25 1.71 -4.18 -7.64
CA ILE A 25 2.91 -3.35 -7.82
C ILE A 25 3.60 -3.12 -6.48
N LYS A 26 2.82 -2.93 -5.40
CA LYS A 26 3.36 -2.82 -4.05
C LYS A 26 4.14 -4.06 -3.65
N ASN A 27 3.59 -5.26 -3.87
CA ASN A 27 4.27 -6.52 -3.58
C ASN A 27 5.54 -6.68 -4.42
N LEU A 28 5.51 -6.34 -5.71
CA LEU A 28 6.68 -6.37 -6.58
C LEU A 28 7.81 -5.46 -6.08
N VAL A 29 7.48 -4.26 -5.60
CA VAL A 29 8.43 -3.31 -5.00
C VAL A 29 9.02 -3.89 -3.71
N LEU A 30 8.18 -4.43 -2.82
CA LEU A 30 8.61 -4.99 -1.54
C LEU A 30 9.49 -6.24 -1.70
N GLY A 31 9.26 -7.05 -2.74
CA GLY A 31 10.09 -8.22 -3.04
C GLY A 31 11.42 -7.89 -3.75
N ASN A 32 11.60 -6.65 -4.22
CA ASN A 32 12.80 -6.20 -4.93
C ASN A 32 13.46 -4.97 -4.26
N PRO A 33 13.81 -5.03 -2.95
CA PRO A 33 14.26 -3.87 -2.20
C PRO A 33 15.61 -3.30 -2.68
N ILE A 34 16.47 -4.10 -3.29
CA ILE A 34 17.75 -3.64 -3.87
C ILE A 34 17.52 -2.65 -5.03
N PHE A 35 16.43 -2.84 -5.78
CA PHE A 35 16.07 -2.03 -6.95
C PHE A 35 15.00 -0.97 -6.63
N SER A 36 14.75 -0.75 -5.34
CA SER A 36 13.71 0.15 -4.83
C SER A 36 14.31 1.28 -4.00
N TRP A 37 13.84 2.49 -4.28
CA TRP A 37 14.32 3.72 -3.68
C TRP A 37 13.14 4.54 -3.16
N HIS A 38 13.29 5.12 -1.98
CA HIS A 38 12.34 6.07 -1.43
C HIS A 38 12.88 7.49 -1.57
N VAL A 39 11.99 8.43 -1.89
CA VAL A 39 12.37 9.79 -2.24
C VAL A 39 11.54 10.82 -1.51
N LYS A 40 12.23 11.81 -0.95
CA LYS A 40 11.67 13.04 -0.37
C LYS A 40 12.49 14.24 -0.88
N TYR A 41 11.92 15.44 -0.77
CA TYR A 41 12.72 16.66 -0.78
C TYR A 41 12.59 17.41 0.53
N LEU A 42 13.63 18.17 0.85
CA LEU A 42 13.68 19.20 1.88
C LEU A 42 13.97 20.56 1.22
N ASN A 43 13.66 21.64 1.92
CA ASN A 43 13.91 22.99 1.42
C ASN A 43 15.10 23.59 2.16
N HIS A 44 16.12 24.05 1.43
CA HIS A 44 17.23 24.79 1.99
C HIS A 44 17.45 26.05 1.17
N LYS A 45 17.40 27.24 1.81
CA LYS A 45 17.53 28.55 1.14
C LYS A 45 16.69 28.68 -0.15
N ARG A 46 15.41 28.27 -0.07
CA ARG A 46 14.43 28.23 -1.18
C ARG A 46 14.75 27.25 -2.32
N LYS A 47 15.80 26.45 -2.18
CA LYS A 47 16.16 25.38 -3.12
C LYS A 47 15.66 24.04 -2.60
N LYS A 48 15.16 23.20 -3.49
CA LYS A 48 14.72 21.85 -3.12
C LYS A 48 15.91 20.91 -3.20
N VAL A 49 16.19 20.22 -2.11
CA VAL A 49 17.21 19.18 -2.03
C VAL A 49 16.50 17.84 -2.00
N VAL A 50 16.72 17.00 -3.01
CA VAL A 50 16.07 15.70 -3.17
C VAL A 50 16.95 14.62 -2.58
N VAL A 51 16.39 13.83 -1.66
CA VAL A 51 17.08 12.75 -0.96
C VAL A 51 16.46 11.42 -1.38
N PHE A 52 17.29 10.53 -1.89
CA PHE A 52 16.97 9.16 -2.25
C PHE A 52 17.59 8.22 -1.22
N THR A 53 16.84 7.23 -0.74
CA THR A 53 17.35 6.17 0.15
C THR A 53 17.00 4.81 -0.43
N ASN A 54 17.99 3.93 -0.55
CA ASN A 54 17.78 2.56 -1.02
C ASN A 54 17.07 1.71 0.05
N ASP A 55 16.19 0.82 -0.39
CA ASP A 55 15.35 0.02 0.51
C ASP A 55 16.03 -1.21 1.11
N ALA A 56 17.12 -1.68 0.51
CA ALA A 56 17.89 -2.83 1.00
C ALA A 56 19.15 -2.45 1.78
N THR A 57 19.64 -1.21 1.66
CA THR A 57 20.98 -0.81 2.14
C THR A 57 20.98 0.57 2.80
N THR A 58 22.14 1.03 3.28
CA THR A 58 22.32 2.41 3.75
C THR A 58 22.54 3.41 2.61
N LEU A 59 22.66 2.93 1.37
CA LEU A 59 22.95 3.76 0.20
C LEU A 59 21.95 4.91 0.05
N SER A 60 22.48 6.11 -0.12
CA SER A 60 21.72 7.36 -0.22
C SER A 60 22.29 8.25 -1.31
N ILE A 61 21.43 8.92 -2.05
CA ILE A 61 21.80 9.91 -3.07
C ILE A 61 21.11 11.22 -2.77
N VAL A 62 21.86 12.32 -2.77
CA VAL A 62 21.38 13.67 -2.49
C VAL A 62 21.61 14.54 -3.72
N LEU A 63 20.55 15.20 -4.18
CA LEU A 63 20.60 16.16 -5.30
C LEU A 63 20.20 17.54 -4.80
N TYR A 64 21.08 18.52 -4.92
CA TYR A 64 20.87 19.90 -4.51
C TYR A 64 20.22 20.73 -5.64
N ASP A 65 19.44 21.75 -5.29
CA ASP A 65 18.82 22.67 -6.26
C ASP A 65 18.02 22.00 -7.39
N VAL A 66 17.11 21.09 -7.04
CA VAL A 66 16.17 20.52 -8.01
C VAL A 66 15.00 21.48 -8.23
N ASN A 67 14.81 21.93 -9.46
CA ASN A 67 13.82 22.93 -9.82
C ASN A 67 13.19 22.63 -11.20
N ALA A 68 12.25 23.47 -11.62
CA ALA A 68 11.50 23.25 -12.86
C ALA A 68 12.38 23.19 -14.11
N LYS A 69 13.57 23.82 -14.09
CA LYS A 69 14.48 23.87 -15.25
C LYS A 69 15.31 22.60 -15.39
N ASN A 70 15.57 21.87 -14.30
CA ASN A 70 16.48 20.72 -14.29
C ASN A 70 15.83 19.40 -13.83
N ARG A 71 14.53 19.40 -13.50
CA ARG A 71 13.85 18.18 -13.02
C ARG A 71 13.81 17.03 -14.04
N SER A 72 13.85 17.33 -15.34
CA SER A 72 13.98 16.33 -16.41
C SER A 72 15.34 15.63 -16.41
N GLN A 73 16.34 16.19 -15.73
CA GLN A 73 17.70 15.64 -15.61
C GLN A 73 17.92 14.87 -14.30
N ILE A 74 16.91 14.74 -13.44
CA ILE A 74 17.04 14.07 -12.13
C ILE A 74 17.60 12.64 -12.28
N GLN A 75 17.12 11.85 -13.24
CA GLN A 75 17.62 10.49 -13.44
C GLN A 75 19.10 10.46 -13.81
N LYS A 76 19.54 11.35 -14.72
CA LYS A 76 20.94 11.47 -15.11
C LYS A 76 21.81 11.84 -13.91
N ARG A 77 21.42 12.89 -13.18
CA ARG A 77 22.14 13.36 -11.98
C ARG A 77 22.19 12.28 -10.91
N PHE A 78 21.09 11.58 -10.68
CA PHE A 78 21.05 10.44 -9.76
C PHE A 78 22.07 9.37 -10.15
N GLN A 79 22.13 8.96 -11.42
CA GLN A 79 23.06 7.93 -11.88
C GLN A 79 24.52 8.38 -11.78
N GLU A 80 24.82 9.65 -12.04
CA GLU A 80 26.16 10.23 -11.88
C GLU A 80 26.61 10.17 -10.41
N LYS A 81 25.73 10.57 -9.48
CA LYS A 81 26.02 10.51 -8.03
C LYS A 81 26.08 9.08 -7.52
N LEU A 82 25.19 8.23 -8.01
CA LEU A 82 25.19 6.80 -7.72
C LEU A 82 26.55 6.21 -8.06
N ASN A 83 27.09 6.50 -9.26
CA ASN A 83 28.40 6.00 -9.66
C ASN A 83 29.51 6.40 -8.69
N LYS A 84 29.56 7.67 -8.29
CA LYS A 84 30.59 8.15 -7.34
C LYS A 84 30.50 7.45 -5.98
N VAL A 85 29.30 7.32 -5.42
CA VAL A 85 29.10 6.61 -4.16
C VAL A 85 29.41 5.12 -4.33
N TRP A 86 29.01 4.51 -5.44
CA TRP A 86 29.27 3.10 -5.76
C TRP A 86 30.77 2.78 -5.76
N GLN A 87 31.56 3.64 -6.42
CA GLN A 87 33.02 3.53 -6.44
C GLN A 87 33.62 3.74 -5.05
N SER A 88 33.10 4.67 -4.25
CA SER A 88 33.57 4.90 -2.88
C SER A 88 33.33 3.69 -1.95
N LEU A 89 32.38 2.82 -2.31
CA LEU A 89 32.10 1.56 -1.62
C LEU A 89 33.00 0.41 -2.10
N GLY A 90 33.96 0.67 -3.00
CA GLY A 90 34.87 -0.34 -3.56
C GLY A 90 34.22 -1.26 -4.60
N LEU A 91 33.03 -0.91 -5.11
CA LEU A 91 32.32 -1.70 -6.12
C LEU A 91 32.75 -1.28 -7.54
N SER A 92 32.88 -2.25 -8.44
CA SER A 92 33.35 -2.00 -9.81
C SER A 92 32.30 -1.34 -10.70
N GLN A 93 32.76 -0.61 -11.72
CA GLN A 93 31.91 -0.03 -12.75
C GLN A 93 31.02 -1.09 -13.45
N SER A 94 31.57 -2.26 -13.74
CA SER A 94 30.82 -3.37 -14.35
C SER A 94 29.68 -3.87 -13.44
N ASN A 95 29.88 -3.89 -12.12
CA ASN A 95 28.82 -4.23 -11.16
C ASN A 95 27.70 -3.18 -11.15
N LEU A 96 28.02 -1.88 -11.26
CA LEU A 96 27.03 -0.82 -11.39
C LEU A 96 26.22 -0.94 -12.71
N GLU A 97 26.89 -1.22 -13.82
CA GLU A 97 26.23 -1.42 -15.12
C GLU A 97 25.26 -2.60 -15.06
N GLN A 98 25.67 -3.70 -14.42
CA GLN A 98 24.79 -4.83 -14.16
C GLN A 98 23.60 -4.44 -13.28
N TYR A 99 23.83 -3.68 -12.21
CA TYR A 99 22.76 -3.16 -11.34
C TYR A 99 21.74 -2.35 -12.13
N LEU A 100 22.19 -1.37 -12.92
CA LEU A 100 21.30 -0.51 -13.72
C LEU A 100 20.55 -1.30 -14.79
N LYS A 101 21.21 -2.27 -15.44
CA LYS A 101 20.59 -3.16 -16.44
C LYS A 101 19.47 -4.01 -15.84
N ILE A 102 19.71 -4.60 -14.66
CA ILE A 102 18.70 -5.42 -13.96
C ILE A 102 17.58 -4.55 -13.41
N ALA A 103 17.92 -3.37 -12.91
CA ALA A 103 16.94 -2.44 -12.36
C ALA A 103 15.93 -1.98 -13.40
N LYS A 104 16.29 -1.90 -14.69
CA LYS A 104 15.48 -1.32 -15.78
C LYS A 104 15.18 0.18 -15.58
N ASP A 105 14.47 0.77 -16.54
CA ASP A 105 14.07 2.18 -16.53
C ASP A 105 13.30 2.59 -15.28
N TRP A 106 13.34 3.89 -14.97
CA TRP A 106 12.64 4.44 -13.82
C TRP A 106 11.14 4.26 -13.96
N GLU A 107 10.56 3.60 -12.97
CA GLU A 107 9.15 3.56 -12.75
C GLU A 107 8.90 4.41 -11.49
N VAL A 108 8.10 5.47 -11.60
CA VAL A 108 7.81 6.38 -10.47
C VAL A 108 6.46 6.04 -9.86
N GLY A 109 6.36 5.98 -8.54
CA GLY A 109 5.09 5.70 -7.87
C GLY A 109 5.00 6.32 -6.49
N PRO A 110 3.84 6.21 -5.81
CA PRO A 110 3.72 6.66 -4.43
C PRO A 110 4.54 5.76 -3.49
N THR A 111 4.91 6.32 -2.34
CA THR A 111 5.53 5.56 -1.23
C THR A 111 4.71 4.33 -0.83
N VAL A 112 5.34 3.15 -0.86
CA VAL A 112 4.72 1.85 -0.58
C VAL A 112 4.67 1.47 0.91
N SER A 113 5.40 2.19 1.78
CA SER A 113 5.48 1.88 3.21
C SER A 113 5.48 3.13 4.11
N ARG A 114 4.71 3.10 5.20
CA ARG A 114 4.71 4.16 6.23
C ARG A 114 6.02 4.21 7.04
N SER A 115 6.63 3.05 7.32
CA SER A 115 7.90 3.00 8.06
C SER A 115 9.05 3.63 7.29
N GLN A 116 8.99 3.61 5.95
CA GLN A 116 9.97 4.28 5.09
C GLN A 116 9.92 5.81 5.17
N ARG A 117 8.78 6.40 5.52
CA ARG A 117 8.69 7.86 5.74
C ARG A 117 9.47 8.30 6.97
N GLY A 118 9.46 7.49 8.03
CA GLY A 118 10.25 7.74 9.24
C GLY A 118 11.74 7.73 8.94
N ARG A 119 12.21 6.71 8.20
CA ARG A 119 13.62 6.57 7.79
C ARG A 119 14.10 7.71 6.88
N LEU A 120 13.26 8.13 5.93
CA LEU A 120 13.53 9.30 5.11
C LEU A 120 13.72 10.56 5.96
N ASN A 121 13.00 10.71 7.08
CA ASN A 121 13.16 11.86 7.96
C ASN A 121 14.50 11.83 8.73
N GLU A 122 14.95 10.67 9.22
CA GLU A 122 16.27 10.54 9.85
C GLU A 122 17.40 10.95 8.91
N VAL A 123 17.40 10.42 7.68
CA VAL A 123 18.43 10.77 6.69
C VAL A 123 18.31 12.24 6.29
N SER A 124 17.09 12.77 6.16
CA SER A 124 16.88 14.19 5.86
C SER A 124 17.44 15.10 6.94
N LEU A 125 17.31 14.72 8.23
CA LEU A 125 17.79 15.53 9.35
C LEU A 125 19.31 15.68 9.30
N VAL A 126 20.04 14.60 9.03
CA VAL A 126 21.50 14.64 8.87
C VAL A 126 21.91 15.50 7.69
N VAL A 127 21.21 15.36 6.55
CA VAL A 127 21.45 16.19 5.37
C VAL A 127 21.16 17.67 5.67
N GLU A 128 20.10 17.97 6.43
CA GLU A 128 19.76 19.32 6.88
C GLU A 128 20.87 19.94 7.74
N THR A 129 21.45 19.19 8.68
CA THR A 129 22.58 19.67 9.50
C THR A 129 23.77 20.11 8.63
N TYR A 130 24.18 19.30 7.65
CA TYR A 130 25.28 19.69 6.75
C TYR A 130 24.93 20.90 5.88
N LEU A 131 23.68 20.98 5.42
CA LEU A 131 23.22 22.14 4.64
C LEU A 131 23.22 23.42 5.48
N GLU A 132 22.90 23.34 6.77
CA GLU A 132 22.98 24.47 7.71
C GLU A 132 24.42 24.99 7.85
N ASP A 133 25.41 24.09 7.79
CA ASP A 133 26.83 24.42 7.72
C ASP A 133 27.28 24.91 6.32
N ASN A 134 26.34 25.15 5.40
CA ASN A 134 26.53 25.56 4.01
C ASN A 134 27.20 24.52 3.11
N GLU A 135 27.24 23.26 3.52
CA GLU A 135 27.70 22.18 2.66
C GLU A 135 26.63 21.84 1.63
N ILE A 136 26.96 22.02 0.35
CA ILE A 136 26.05 21.84 -0.79
C ILE A 136 26.62 20.86 -1.83
N ASP A 137 27.83 20.33 -1.61
CA ASP A 137 28.41 19.32 -2.47
C ASP A 137 27.64 18.02 -2.38
N GLU A 138 27.02 17.64 -3.50
CA GLU A 138 26.15 16.46 -3.57
C GLU A 138 26.90 15.15 -3.31
N ASP A 139 28.20 15.09 -3.64
CA ASP A 139 29.00 13.88 -3.47
C ASP A 139 29.29 13.67 -1.98
N PHE A 140 29.69 14.75 -1.29
CA PHE A 140 29.86 14.79 0.15
C PHE A 140 28.56 14.42 0.87
N LEU A 141 27.45 15.10 0.54
CA LEU A 141 26.15 14.84 1.19
C LEU A 141 25.68 13.41 0.97
N SER A 142 25.85 12.86 -0.24
CA SER A 142 25.48 11.47 -0.56
C SER A 142 26.36 10.47 0.20
N SER A 143 27.66 10.74 0.30
CA SER A 143 28.60 9.91 1.07
C SER A 143 28.25 9.91 2.56
N LYS A 144 28.02 11.08 3.16
CA LYS A 144 27.61 11.20 4.58
C LYS A 144 26.28 10.52 4.86
N ALA A 145 25.28 10.74 4.01
CA ALA A 145 23.98 10.09 4.14
C ALA A 145 24.08 8.55 3.97
N THR A 146 25.01 8.05 3.16
CA THR A 146 25.28 6.61 2.99
C THR A 146 25.99 5.99 4.19
N GLY A 147 26.81 6.77 4.89
CA GLY A 147 27.52 6.33 6.10
C GLY A 147 26.63 6.06 7.33
N LEU A 148 25.36 6.45 7.28
CA LEU A 148 24.44 6.34 8.43
C LEU A 148 23.98 4.90 8.67
N ILE A 149 24.18 4.42 9.89
CA ILE A 149 23.57 3.18 10.38
C ILE A 149 22.06 3.37 10.41
N ARG A 150 21.32 2.46 9.79
CA ARG A 150 19.85 2.55 9.77
C ARG A 150 19.15 1.22 9.60
N ASN A 151 17.89 1.19 10.00
CA ASN A 151 17.00 0.08 9.68
C ASN A 151 16.57 0.16 8.20
N VAL A 152 16.71 -0.94 7.45
CA VAL A 152 16.26 -1.02 6.04
C VAL A 152 14.84 -1.58 5.94
N MET A 153 14.29 -1.74 4.73
CA MET A 153 12.88 -2.11 4.51
C MET A 153 12.44 -3.33 5.32
N SER A 154 13.30 -4.34 5.41
CA SER A 154 13.07 -5.58 6.16
C SER A 154 13.00 -5.41 7.68
N GLY A 155 13.28 -4.21 8.22
CA GLY A 155 13.34 -3.95 9.66
C GLY A 155 14.67 -4.33 10.32
N LYS A 156 15.65 -4.82 9.54
CA LYS A 156 17.00 -5.11 10.03
C LYS A 156 17.84 -3.84 10.09
N THR A 157 18.64 -3.69 11.14
CA THR A 157 19.73 -2.69 11.18
C THR A 157 20.80 -3.09 10.18
N ILE A 158 21.18 -2.17 9.31
CA ILE A 158 22.30 -2.34 8.37
C ILE A 158 23.34 -1.28 8.68
N PHE A 159 24.59 -1.72 8.77
CA PHE A 159 25.75 -0.84 8.88
C PHE A 159 26.25 -0.47 7.49
N SER A 160 26.86 0.70 7.34
CA SER A 160 27.33 1.20 6.05
C SER A 160 28.35 0.27 5.40
N GLU A 161 29.17 -0.41 6.19
CA GLU A 161 30.11 -1.44 5.75
C GLU A 161 29.44 -2.64 5.06
N ASN A 162 28.19 -2.98 5.41
CA ASN A 162 27.48 -4.09 4.78
C ASN A 162 26.89 -3.72 3.40
N THR A 163 26.84 -2.43 3.06
CA THR A 163 26.20 -1.96 1.82
C THR A 163 26.90 -2.53 0.59
N ALA A 164 28.23 -2.57 0.58
CA ALA A 164 28.98 -3.15 -0.54
C ALA A 164 28.64 -4.62 -0.76
N ASP A 165 28.58 -5.41 0.32
CA ASP A 165 28.27 -6.84 0.27
C ASP A 165 26.87 -7.10 -0.28
N ILE A 166 25.87 -6.33 0.15
CA ILE A 166 24.49 -6.45 -0.33
C ILE A 166 24.38 -6.11 -1.83
N LEU A 167 25.24 -5.23 -2.35
CA LEU A 167 25.22 -4.76 -3.75
C LEU A 167 26.13 -5.56 -4.68
N ARG A 168 26.84 -6.60 -4.18
CA ARG A 168 27.65 -7.50 -5.02
C ARG A 168 26.81 -8.15 -6.11
N ALA A 169 27.46 -8.41 -7.26
CA ALA A 169 26.82 -8.92 -8.48
C ALA A 169 25.96 -10.18 -8.26
N GLU A 170 26.40 -11.08 -7.38
CA GLU A 170 25.69 -12.32 -7.02
C GLU A 170 24.33 -12.09 -6.32
N ASN A 171 24.17 -10.94 -5.66
CA ASN A 171 22.96 -10.54 -4.95
C ASN A 171 21.99 -9.75 -5.84
N LEU A 172 22.45 -9.30 -7.01
CA LEU A 172 21.63 -8.58 -7.98
C LEU A 172 20.72 -9.54 -8.74
N LYS A 173 19.64 -9.97 -8.09
CA LYS A 173 18.65 -10.86 -8.68
C LYS A 173 17.28 -10.20 -8.63
N TRP A 174 16.72 -9.92 -9.81
CA TRP A 174 15.33 -9.49 -9.90
C TRP A 174 14.42 -10.64 -9.52
N LYS A 175 13.71 -10.52 -8.40
CA LYS A 175 12.68 -11.47 -8.01
C LYS A 175 11.47 -11.22 -8.89
N LYS A 176 11.25 -12.14 -9.82
CA LYS A 176 9.92 -12.33 -10.40
C LYS A 176 9.05 -12.84 -9.25
N ILE A 177 8.23 -11.95 -8.69
CA ILE A 177 7.15 -12.40 -7.84
C ILE A 177 6.15 -13.00 -8.81
N ALA A 178 6.04 -14.34 -8.78
CA ALA A 178 4.94 -15.00 -9.46
C ALA A 178 3.68 -14.33 -8.94
N ILE A 179 2.93 -13.72 -9.85
CA ILE A 179 1.60 -13.22 -9.56
C ILE A 179 0.80 -14.50 -9.31
N THR A 180 0.79 -14.98 -8.07
CA THR A 180 -0.35 -15.76 -7.63
C THR A 180 -1.49 -14.75 -7.64
N GLU A 181 -2.25 -14.75 -8.74
CA GLU A 181 -3.67 -14.50 -8.60
C GLU A 181 -4.09 -15.34 -7.38
N PRO A 182 -4.67 -14.71 -6.35
CA PRO A 182 -5.09 -15.48 -5.20
C PRO A 182 -5.93 -16.62 -5.76
N ASP A 183 -5.62 -17.87 -5.36
CA ASP A 183 -6.29 -19.09 -5.81
C ASP A 183 -7.72 -19.05 -5.27
N VAL A 184 -8.50 -18.17 -5.88
CA VAL A 184 -9.82 -17.76 -5.48
C VAL A 184 -10.71 -18.32 -6.55
N ASN A 185 -11.53 -19.28 -6.14
CA ASN A 185 -12.46 -19.95 -7.03
C ASN A 185 -13.54 -18.96 -7.48
N LEU A 186 -13.32 -18.29 -8.62
CA LEU A 186 -14.24 -17.28 -9.16
C LEU A 186 -15.63 -17.85 -9.43
N SER A 187 -15.73 -19.13 -9.80
CA SER A 187 -17.02 -19.80 -9.98
C SER A 187 -17.79 -19.87 -8.67
N GLU A 188 -17.11 -20.16 -7.57
CA GLU A 188 -17.72 -20.20 -6.24
C GLU A 188 -18.16 -18.81 -5.78
N ILE A 189 -17.34 -17.78 -5.99
CA ILE A 189 -17.72 -16.41 -5.61
C ILE A 189 -18.92 -15.90 -6.41
N ASN A 190 -18.97 -16.15 -7.73
CA ASN A 190 -20.12 -15.77 -8.55
C ASN A 190 -21.39 -16.52 -8.11
N GLN A 191 -21.28 -17.81 -7.79
CA GLN A 191 -22.42 -18.55 -7.24
C GLN A 191 -22.90 -17.94 -5.91
N ILE A 192 -21.99 -17.59 -5.01
CA ILE A 192 -22.35 -16.95 -3.74
C ILE A 192 -23.03 -15.60 -3.98
N HIS A 193 -22.52 -14.80 -4.93
CA HIS A 193 -23.15 -13.54 -5.32
C HIS A 193 -24.59 -13.75 -5.75
N ASP A 194 -24.83 -14.68 -6.68
CA ASP A 194 -26.17 -14.95 -7.21
C ASP A 194 -27.12 -15.46 -6.12
N GLU A 195 -26.63 -16.33 -5.22
CA GLU A 195 -27.43 -16.81 -4.09
C GLU A 195 -27.78 -15.70 -3.09
N LEU A 196 -26.88 -14.77 -2.83
CA LEU A 196 -27.14 -13.63 -1.94
C LEU A 196 -28.18 -12.67 -2.54
N ILE A 197 -28.04 -12.31 -3.82
CA ILE A 197 -29.01 -11.48 -4.53
C ILE A 197 -30.40 -12.12 -4.56
N GLN A 198 -30.48 -13.45 -4.73
CA GLN A 198 -31.76 -14.16 -4.67
C GLN A 198 -32.43 -14.07 -3.29
N ILE A 199 -31.66 -14.20 -2.20
CA ILE A 199 -32.22 -14.08 -0.85
C ILE A 199 -32.75 -12.67 -0.60
N GLU A 200 -32.02 -11.66 -1.06
CA GLU A 200 -32.42 -10.27 -0.96
C GLU A 200 -33.77 -10.01 -1.65
N HIS A 201 -33.93 -10.49 -2.89
CA HIS A 201 -35.21 -10.40 -3.61
C HIS A 201 -36.35 -11.17 -2.95
N LEU A 202 -36.07 -12.29 -2.28
CA LEU A 202 -37.08 -13.03 -1.53
C LEU A 202 -37.57 -12.23 -0.32
N ALA A 203 -36.66 -11.53 0.36
CA ALA A 203 -36.96 -10.69 1.52
C ALA A 203 -37.79 -9.43 1.18
N GLU A 204 -37.84 -9.03 -0.10
CA GLU A 204 -38.72 -7.96 -0.57
C GLU A 204 -40.20 -8.36 -0.64
N SER A 205 -40.52 -9.66 -0.52
CA SER A 205 -41.92 -10.12 -0.57
C SER A 205 -42.62 -10.03 0.78
N ASP A 206 -43.83 -9.47 0.82
CA ASP A 206 -44.61 -9.27 2.05
C ASP A 206 -44.83 -10.58 2.84
N SER A 207 -44.96 -11.72 2.14
CA SER A 207 -45.17 -13.03 2.76
C SER A 207 -43.93 -13.65 3.38
N PHE A 208 -42.73 -13.09 3.14
CA PHE A 208 -41.47 -13.66 3.63
C PHE A 208 -41.36 -13.63 5.16
N PHE A 209 -41.96 -12.62 5.79
CA PHE A 209 -41.93 -12.43 7.24
C PHE A 209 -43.05 -13.16 7.98
N ASP A 210 -44.00 -13.77 7.25
CA ASP A 210 -45.11 -14.52 7.85
C ASP A 210 -44.65 -15.88 8.41
N ASP A 211 -43.51 -16.40 7.92
CA ASP A 211 -42.90 -17.65 8.37
C ASP A 211 -41.55 -17.40 9.06
N LEU A 212 -41.55 -17.48 10.39
CA LEU A 212 -40.35 -17.27 11.21
C LEU A 212 -39.25 -18.30 10.88
N ASP A 213 -39.60 -19.55 10.60
CA ASP A 213 -38.62 -20.58 10.25
C ASP A 213 -37.97 -20.26 8.89
N GLN A 214 -38.74 -19.72 7.94
CA GLN A 214 -38.21 -19.26 6.66
C GLN A 214 -37.21 -18.11 6.85
N SER A 215 -37.53 -17.15 7.73
CA SER A 215 -36.68 -16.00 8.02
C SER A 215 -35.36 -16.41 8.70
N ASP A 216 -35.41 -17.30 9.70
CA ASP A 216 -34.23 -17.81 10.40
C ASP A 216 -33.32 -18.62 9.46
N ASN A 217 -33.92 -19.47 8.62
CA ASN A 217 -33.18 -20.24 7.61
C ASN A 217 -32.47 -19.33 6.60
N ALA A 218 -33.10 -18.22 6.21
CA ALA A 218 -32.49 -17.25 5.32
C ALA A 218 -31.32 -16.52 5.98
N VAL A 219 -31.45 -16.11 7.26
CA VAL A 219 -30.33 -15.54 8.03
C VAL A 219 -29.16 -16.50 8.09
N GLU A 220 -29.38 -17.77 8.45
CA GLU A 220 -28.32 -18.77 8.49
C GLU A 220 -27.68 -19.02 7.12
N LYS A 221 -28.48 -19.00 6.04
CA LYS A 221 -27.96 -19.08 4.68
C LYS A 221 -27.07 -17.89 4.33
N ILE A 222 -27.50 -16.66 4.65
CA ILE A 222 -26.69 -15.45 4.45
C ILE A 222 -25.38 -15.56 5.24
N ARG A 223 -25.42 -15.95 6.52
CA ARG A 223 -24.23 -16.10 7.38
C ARG A 223 -23.24 -17.12 6.81
N ARG A 224 -23.74 -18.25 6.32
CA ARG A 224 -22.91 -19.28 5.66
C ARG A 224 -22.21 -18.71 4.43
N LEU A 225 -22.96 -18.08 3.52
CA LEU A 225 -22.45 -17.50 2.29
C LEU A 225 -21.43 -16.38 2.56
N ASN A 226 -21.74 -15.49 3.50
CA ASN A 226 -20.83 -14.45 3.97
C ASN A 226 -19.52 -15.03 4.51
N ASN A 227 -19.57 -16.09 5.31
CA ASN A 227 -18.36 -16.74 5.83
C ASN A 227 -17.48 -17.30 4.70
N GLN A 228 -18.07 -17.89 3.65
CA GLN A 228 -17.32 -18.38 2.48
C GLN A 228 -16.63 -17.22 1.72
N LEU A 229 -17.31 -16.08 1.55
CA LEU A 229 -16.69 -14.90 0.95
C LEU A 229 -15.59 -14.31 1.84
N ILE A 230 -15.83 -14.24 3.16
CA ILE A 230 -14.84 -13.76 4.13
C ILE A 230 -13.62 -14.66 4.09
N ASP A 231 -13.78 -15.98 4.07
CA ASP A 231 -12.66 -16.92 4.01
C ASP A 231 -11.85 -16.74 2.72
N SER A 232 -12.51 -16.57 1.57
CA SER A 232 -11.86 -16.26 0.30
C SER A 232 -11.05 -14.96 0.36
N PHE A 233 -11.63 -13.91 0.95
CA PHE A 233 -10.93 -12.65 1.17
C PHE A 233 -9.75 -12.82 2.13
N ILE A 234 -9.93 -13.52 3.25
CA ILE A 234 -8.88 -13.72 4.27
C ILE A 234 -7.71 -14.50 3.68
N GLN A 235 -7.96 -15.54 2.89
CA GLN A 235 -6.90 -16.26 2.18
C GLN A 235 -6.15 -15.34 1.22
N SER A 236 -6.86 -14.46 0.49
CA SER A 236 -6.23 -13.52 -0.44
C SER A 236 -5.30 -12.50 0.26
N VAL A 237 -5.52 -12.18 1.53
CA VAL A 237 -4.75 -11.15 2.26
C VAL A 237 -3.78 -11.70 3.31
N LYS A 238 -3.79 -13.02 3.58
CA LYS A 238 -3.01 -13.66 4.65
C LYS A 238 -1.50 -13.47 4.51
N GLY A 239 -0.99 -13.33 3.28
CA GLY A 239 0.43 -13.05 2.99
C GLY A 239 0.82 -11.56 3.01
N ASP A 240 -0.16 -10.66 2.92
CA ASP A 240 0.07 -9.22 2.74
C ASP A 240 0.04 -8.42 4.05
N TYR A 241 -0.53 -9.00 5.11
CA TYR A 241 -0.74 -8.33 6.38
C TYR A 241 -0.32 -9.20 7.56
N ALA A 242 0.05 -8.55 8.67
CA ALA A 242 0.31 -9.23 9.92
C ALA A 242 -0.93 -10.01 10.39
N GLU A 243 -0.72 -11.15 11.03
CA GLU A 243 -1.79 -12.04 11.51
C GLU A 243 -2.88 -11.31 12.32
N LYS A 244 -2.46 -10.43 13.26
CA LYS A 244 -3.39 -9.60 14.04
C LYS A 244 -4.30 -8.70 13.18
N THR A 245 -3.81 -8.26 12.03
CA THR A 245 -4.57 -7.42 11.09
C THR A 245 -5.54 -8.27 10.29
N VAL A 246 -5.11 -9.45 9.83
CA VAL A 246 -5.97 -10.43 9.15
C VAL A 246 -7.11 -10.83 10.08
N LYS A 247 -6.82 -11.17 11.34
CA LYS A 247 -7.84 -11.50 12.34
C LYS A 247 -8.78 -10.33 12.63
N SER A 248 -8.25 -9.11 12.66
CA SER A 248 -9.08 -7.91 12.81
C SER A 248 -10.04 -7.73 11.64
N TYR A 249 -9.63 -8.01 10.40
CA TYR A 249 -10.53 -7.94 9.25
C TYR A 249 -11.63 -9.01 9.34
N GLU A 250 -11.25 -10.25 9.62
CA GLU A 250 -12.19 -11.37 9.76
C GLU A 250 -13.26 -11.06 10.81
N ASN A 251 -12.85 -10.64 12.01
CA ASN A 251 -13.78 -10.34 13.10
C ASN A 251 -14.71 -9.17 12.77
N SER A 252 -14.17 -8.09 12.16
CA SER A 252 -14.99 -6.93 11.79
C SER A 252 -15.98 -7.24 10.67
N LEU A 253 -15.62 -8.09 9.71
CA LEU A 253 -16.54 -8.53 8.67
C LEU A 253 -17.61 -9.47 9.22
N LYS A 254 -17.25 -10.41 10.11
CA LYS A 254 -18.24 -11.28 10.77
C LYS A 254 -19.24 -10.48 11.60
N LEU A 255 -18.76 -9.52 12.40
CA LEU A 255 -19.63 -8.62 13.17
C LEU A 255 -20.63 -7.91 12.24
N TYR A 256 -20.14 -7.24 11.19
CA TYR A 256 -21.05 -6.42 10.38
C TYR A 256 -21.92 -7.24 9.42
N LEU A 257 -21.34 -8.19 8.68
CA LEU A 257 -22.09 -8.95 7.69
C LEU A 257 -23.05 -9.96 8.34
N ASN A 258 -22.62 -10.65 9.40
CA ASN A 258 -23.38 -11.75 9.98
C ASN A 258 -24.22 -11.34 11.18
N GLU A 259 -23.72 -10.44 12.03
CA GLU A 259 -24.44 -10.05 13.26
C GLU A 259 -25.30 -8.80 13.05
N TYR A 260 -25.01 -7.99 12.04
CA TYR A 260 -25.75 -6.76 11.75
C TYR A 260 -26.61 -6.83 10.47
N LEU A 261 -26.00 -7.07 9.30
CA LEU A 261 -26.70 -7.02 8.03
C LEU A 261 -27.58 -8.24 7.76
N ALA A 262 -27.14 -9.45 8.12
CA ALA A 262 -27.89 -10.67 7.87
C ALA A 262 -29.30 -10.65 8.48
N PHE A 263 -29.44 -10.12 9.71
CA PHE A 263 -30.73 -9.97 10.39
C PHE A 263 -31.63 -8.87 9.80
N ARG A 264 -31.10 -8.07 8.87
CA ARG A 264 -31.85 -7.07 8.09
C ARG A 264 -32.12 -7.55 6.67
N PHE A 265 -31.69 -8.76 6.32
CA PHE A 265 -31.72 -9.30 4.96
C PHE A 265 -31.02 -8.41 3.92
N ILE A 266 -30.08 -7.57 4.39
CA ILE A 266 -29.24 -6.73 3.54
C ILE A 266 -27.98 -7.53 3.21
N THR A 267 -27.65 -7.66 1.94
CA THR A 267 -26.41 -8.33 1.51
C THR A 267 -25.28 -7.32 1.33
N VAL A 268 -24.05 -7.82 1.22
CA VAL A 268 -22.89 -6.98 0.87
C VAL A 268 -23.00 -6.35 -0.54
N PHE A 269 -23.97 -6.76 -1.35
CA PHE A 269 -24.18 -6.22 -2.70
C PHE A 269 -25.26 -5.14 -2.75
N ASN A 270 -25.98 -4.91 -1.65
CA ASN A 270 -26.96 -3.84 -1.52
C ASN A 270 -26.26 -2.50 -1.18
N TYR A 271 -26.77 -1.39 -1.72
CA TYR A 271 -26.26 -0.04 -1.43
C TYR A 271 -26.41 0.39 0.04
N GLU A 272 -27.40 -0.13 0.76
CA GLU A 272 -27.62 0.14 2.20
C GLU A 272 -26.55 -0.50 3.10
N SER A 273 -25.73 -1.40 2.56
CA SER A 273 -24.63 -2.00 3.32
C SER A 273 -23.44 -1.05 3.55
N ASP A 274 -23.52 0.21 3.11
CA ASP A 274 -22.55 1.26 3.45
C ASP A 274 -22.89 2.00 4.77
N ASN A 275 -24.04 1.71 5.39
CA ASN A 275 -24.52 2.33 6.62
C ASN A 275 -23.82 1.77 7.88
N VAL A 276 -22.50 1.73 7.87
CA VAL A 276 -21.68 1.26 9.00
C VAL A 276 -21.82 2.14 10.26
N SER A 277 -22.31 3.37 10.11
CA SER A 277 -22.62 4.29 11.21
C SER A 277 -23.68 3.76 12.15
N ASP A 278 -24.61 2.95 11.65
CA ASP A 278 -25.75 2.49 12.44
C ASP A 278 -25.30 1.58 13.59
N LEU A 279 -24.18 0.88 13.43
CA LEU A 279 -23.55 0.17 14.53
C LEU A 279 -23.33 1.06 15.76
N TYR A 280 -22.98 2.34 15.57
CA TYR A 280 -22.84 3.31 16.66
C TYR A 280 -24.16 3.52 17.40
N LEU A 281 -25.25 3.67 16.64
CA LEU A 281 -26.61 3.81 17.18
C LEU A 281 -27.06 2.55 17.93
N HIS A 282 -26.49 1.40 17.58
CA HIS A 282 -26.74 0.11 18.20
C HIS A 282 -25.70 -0.29 19.27
N GLY A 283 -24.90 0.66 19.75
CA GLY A 283 -24.04 0.48 20.93
C GLY A 283 -22.57 0.15 20.65
N SER A 284 -22.15 0.03 19.38
CA SER A 284 -20.73 -0.10 19.04
C SER A 284 -19.97 1.19 19.31
N SER A 285 -18.70 1.05 19.71
CA SER A 285 -17.83 2.22 19.86
C SER A 285 -17.47 2.84 18.51
N MET A 286 -17.19 4.15 18.48
CA MET A 286 -16.68 4.84 17.27
C MET A 286 -15.40 4.18 16.71
N GLN A 287 -14.56 3.59 17.56
CA GLN A 287 -13.37 2.86 17.13
C GLN A 287 -13.71 1.55 16.42
N GLU A 288 -14.76 0.86 16.86
CA GLU A 288 -15.28 -0.35 16.23
C GLU A 288 -15.91 -0.05 14.88
N VAL A 289 -16.73 1.01 14.79
CA VAL A 289 -17.31 1.49 13.53
C VAL A 289 -16.22 1.81 12.49
N LYS A 290 -15.18 2.55 12.87
CA LYS A 290 -14.03 2.85 11.98
C LYS A 290 -13.26 1.58 11.57
N ARG A 291 -13.25 0.55 12.42
CA ARG A 291 -12.60 -0.74 12.12
C ARG A 291 -13.42 -1.56 11.13
N VAL A 292 -14.74 -1.58 11.30
CA VAL A 292 -15.69 -2.18 10.35
C VAL A 292 -15.58 -1.48 9.00
N GLN A 293 -15.67 -0.15 8.95
CA GLN A 293 -15.46 0.64 7.73
C GLN A 293 -14.18 0.24 7.00
N LYS A 294 -13.05 0.22 7.70
CA LYS A 294 -11.76 -0.12 7.09
C LYS A 294 -11.76 -1.54 6.51
N SER A 295 -12.41 -2.48 7.18
CA SER A 295 -12.50 -3.87 6.76
C SER A 295 -13.42 -4.01 5.54
N MET A 296 -14.60 -3.39 5.57
CA MET A 296 -15.55 -3.33 4.46
C MET A 296 -14.93 -2.71 3.21
N VAL A 297 -14.21 -1.59 3.33
CA VAL A 297 -13.52 -0.96 2.19
C VAL A 297 -12.49 -1.90 1.56
N LYS A 298 -11.80 -2.71 2.36
CA LYS A 298 -10.85 -3.71 1.84
C LYS A 298 -11.56 -4.91 1.22
N PHE A 299 -12.69 -5.31 1.77
CA PHE A 299 -13.52 -6.37 1.23
C PHE A 299 -14.14 -5.99 -0.12
N TYR A 300 -14.67 -4.77 -0.26
CA TYR A 300 -15.12 -4.25 -1.56
C TYR A 300 -14.00 -4.15 -2.59
N GLN A 301 -12.80 -3.78 -2.17
CA GLN A 301 -11.64 -3.78 -3.08
C GLN A 301 -11.34 -5.21 -3.59
N PHE A 302 -11.47 -6.22 -2.73
CA PHE A 302 -11.32 -7.62 -3.10
C PHE A 302 -12.42 -8.09 -4.07
N LEU A 303 -13.70 -7.80 -3.78
CA LEU A 303 -14.82 -8.15 -4.66
C LEU A 303 -14.69 -7.46 -6.04
N ALA A 304 -14.21 -6.22 -6.09
CA ALA A 304 -13.99 -5.53 -7.35
C ALA A 304 -12.80 -6.09 -8.14
N ASN A 305 -11.74 -6.51 -7.45
CA ASN A 305 -10.58 -7.16 -8.08
C ASN A 305 -10.91 -8.55 -8.65
N THR A 306 -11.90 -9.24 -8.08
CA THR A 306 -12.40 -10.53 -8.58
C THR A 306 -13.43 -10.37 -9.71
N GLY A 307 -13.84 -9.14 -10.01
CA GLY A 307 -14.81 -8.83 -11.08
C GLY A 307 -16.27 -9.10 -10.73
N VAL A 308 -16.54 -9.50 -9.48
CA VAL A 308 -17.89 -9.83 -8.98
C VAL A 308 -18.75 -8.57 -8.83
N ILE A 309 -18.10 -7.46 -8.50
CA ILE A 309 -18.69 -6.12 -8.54
C ILE A 309 -17.85 -5.22 -9.42
N ASP A 310 -18.46 -4.17 -9.96
CA ASP A 310 -17.72 -3.17 -10.70
C ASP A 310 -16.94 -2.20 -9.77
N LEU A 311 -15.92 -1.55 -10.35
CA LEU A 311 -15.10 -0.57 -9.64
C LEU A 311 -15.88 0.69 -9.22
N LYS A 312 -17.01 1.01 -9.86
CA LYS A 312 -17.84 2.17 -9.55
C LYS A 312 -18.62 1.91 -8.27
N PHE A 313 -19.25 0.75 -8.14
CA PHE A 313 -19.94 0.27 -6.95
C PHE A 313 -19.01 0.31 -5.74
N ALA A 314 -17.82 -0.32 -5.83
CA ALA A 314 -16.85 -0.30 -4.73
C ALA A 314 -16.43 1.11 -4.30
N LYS A 315 -16.35 2.07 -5.25
CA LYS A 315 -16.08 3.48 -4.95
C LYS A 315 -17.27 4.16 -4.26
N THR A 316 -18.49 3.89 -4.72
CA THR A 316 -19.72 4.41 -4.09
C THR A 316 -19.82 3.94 -2.64
N MET A 317 -19.70 2.64 -2.38
CA MET A 317 -19.77 2.08 -1.02
C MET A 317 -18.71 2.66 -0.09
N LYS A 318 -17.49 2.83 -0.60
CA LYS A 318 -16.40 3.49 0.15
C LYS A 318 -16.75 4.93 0.53
N GLN A 319 -17.37 5.67 -0.39
CA GLN A 319 -17.71 7.07 -0.18
C GLN A 319 -18.90 7.18 0.78
N GLY A 320 -19.96 6.39 0.61
CA GLY A 320 -21.11 6.39 1.53
C GLY A 320 -20.72 6.04 2.96
N MET A 321 -19.93 4.98 3.16
CA MET A 321 -19.38 4.65 4.50
C MET A 321 -18.55 5.78 5.12
N LYS A 322 -17.87 6.58 4.30
CA LYS A 322 -17.08 7.72 4.77
C LYS A 322 -18.00 8.86 5.20
N ASP A 323 -19.00 9.19 4.39
CA ASP A 323 -19.94 10.27 4.65
C ASP A 323 -20.79 9.97 5.89
N ASN A 324 -21.25 8.73 6.03
CA ASN A 324 -21.99 8.22 7.18
C ASN A 324 -21.22 8.40 8.51
N ILE A 325 -19.92 8.16 8.52
CA ILE A 325 -19.07 8.37 9.70
C ILE A 325 -18.77 9.85 9.94
N GLU A 326 -18.62 10.66 8.90
CA GLU A 326 -18.43 12.10 9.03
C GLU A 326 -19.64 12.75 9.70
N LEU A 327 -20.85 12.34 9.33
CA LEU A 327 -22.10 12.78 9.97
C LEU A 327 -22.10 12.51 11.48
N LEU A 328 -21.67 11.32 11.92
CA LEU A 328 -21.60 11.00 13.35
C LEU A 328 -20.64 11.89 14.16
N ASN A 329 -19.64 12.54 13.55
CA ASN A 329 -18.74 13.44 14.27
C ASN A 329 -19.30 14.87 14.40
N LEU A 330 -20.45 15.15 13.79
CA LEU A 330 -21.14 16.44 13.88
C LEU A 330 -22.18 16.48 15.03
N TRP A 331 -22.44 15.34 15.69
CA TRP A 331 -23.37 15.16 16.81
C TRP A 331 -22.63 14.72 18.07
#